data_AF-A0A554JPL0-F1
#
_entry.id   AF-A0A554JPL0-F1
#
_cell.length_a   1.000
_cell.length_b   1.000
_cell.length_c   1.000
_cell.angle_alpha   90.00
_cell.angle_beta   90.00
_cell.angle_gamma   90.00
#
_symmetry.space_group_name_H-M   'P 1'
#
loop_
_entity.id
_entity.type
_entity.pdbx_description
1 polymer ?
#
loop_
_entity_poly.entity_id
_entity_poly.type
_entity_poly.pdbx_seq_one_letter_code
_entity_poly.pdbx_strand_id
1 'polypeptide(L)'
;METDKNGVNGFATLEILIAFAVIILCMSAVTSVVFGNQLTIIDSELNSEAIYKSGKMLEDLRAISRFDFNLVNPSNSNELSGSVMLTKKIDVNQLDIFTKQATSTVSWQSRGRTLSVSQTTLLTNPDLVSGGGTCSSVVSGDWKNPLFTDYEFGKDLLGNSSNIYPISAIDVYKRKLFISISNSSVNNSPTFFIFDVSNPTTPTLVSSMDNDPTVRLGLNAISATDSYSFVANAKQSNFTTCLSGTCGQLQIIDVSITPPVVIKTFKVPGVTGTAGQAVGQSIVYKKDRKTNKEYVYLGLAKTLTGPEFNIINVTDKNNPVYEGGYSVGNAVNSIFIKNNFAYIATPNSENMTIIDISNPTSPTKVGGYSPTGGSNGKSVYVVGNNVYLGRTFGTNEFHVLNIANLGSISPIAIKDIGTGTETSINGLLIRDFLTFMITNTKFEVWNISDLTNIIPWTPNNLVSEFQNLPGGKGTAMDCEGNYLFVSSLPVNDKGFISIISAN
;
A
#
# COMPACT_ATOMS: atom_id res chain seq x y z
N MET A 1 19.12 99.93 -45.62
CA MET A 1 18.93 98.62 -46.28
C MET A 1 20.30 98.25 -46.81
N GLU A 2 20.98 97.19 -46.40
CA GLU A 2 20.56 95.79 -46.26
C GLU A 2 21.66 95.07 -45.44
N THR A 3 21.27 94.45 -44.32
CA THR A 3 21.30 92.99 -44.02
C THR A 3 22.65 92.38 -43.65
N ASP A 4 22.74 92.16 -42.34
CA ASP A 4 23.64 91.33 -41.55
C ASP A 4 23.76 89.89 -42.11
N LYS A 5 25.00 89.47 -42.41
CA LYS A 5 25.36 88.10 -42.79
C LYS A 5 25.90 87.35 -41.56
N ASN A 6 25.03 86.93 -40.66
CA ASN A 6 25.41 86.06 -39.52
C ASN A 6 24.35 85.00 -39.17
N GLY A 7 23.56 84.54 -40.14
CA GLY A 7 22.41 83.66 -39.89
C GLY A 7 22.59 82.17 -40.15
N VAL A 8 23.68 81.69 -40.75
CA VAL A 8 23.66 80.35 -41.42
C VAL A 8 24.20 79.19 -40.56
N ASN A 9 24.99 79.45 -39.50
CA ASN A 9 25.60 78.37 -38.71
C ASN A 9 24.75 77.89 -37.50
N GLY A 10 23.67 78.61 -37.14
CA GLY A 10 22.76 78.22 -36.06
C GLY A 10 21.55 77.38 -36.48
N PHE A 11 21.19 77.41 -37.77
CA PHE A 11 20.07 76.61 -38.30
C PHE A 11 20.46 75.14 -38.51
N ALA A 12 21.69 74.87 -38.97
CA ALA A 12 22.19 73.50 -39.16
C ALA A 12 22.28 72.72 -37.83
N THR A 13 22.66 73.36 -36.73
CA THR A 13 22.73 72.72 -35.41
C THR A 13 21.35 72.43 -34.82
N LEU A 14 20.36 73.30 -35.05
CA LEU A 14 18.97 73.08 -34.66
C LEU A 14 18.33 71.93 -35.44
N GLU A 15 18.54 71.87 -36.76
CA GLU A 15 18.05 70.78 -37.61
C GLU A 15 18.69 69.44 -37.23
N ILE A 16 19.98 69.43 -36.92
CA ILE A 16 20.67 68.22 -36.42
C ILE A 16 20.11 67.78 -35.06
N LEU A 17 19.83 68.72 -34.14
CA LEU A 17 19.21 68.43 -32.84
C LEU A 17 17.79 67.86 -32.98
N ILE A 18 16.97 68.44 -33.87
CA ILE A 18 15.62 67.97 -34.16
C ILE A 18 15.69 66.58 -34.81
N ALA A 19 16.58 66.37 -35.78
CA ALA A 19 16.79 65.07 -36.41
C ALA A 19 17.23 64.01 -35.40
N PHE A 20 18.15 64.33 -34.48
CA PHE A 20 18.55 63.43 -33.40
C PHE A 20 17.39 63.09 -32.46
N ALA A 21 16.58 64.09 -32.08
CA ALA A 21 15.40 63.87 -31.23
C ALA A 21 14.37 62.95 -31.91
N VAL A 22 14.12 63.14 -33.21
CA VAL A 22 13.24 62.27 -34.00
C VAL A 22 13.81 60.87 -34.10
N ILE A 23 15.12 60.71 -34.36
CA ILE A 23 15.77 59.40 -34.42
C ILE A 23 15.67 58.68 -33.07
N ILE A 24 15.89 59.36 -31.94
CA ILE A 24 15.76 58.75 -30.60
C ILE A 24 14.32 58.32 -30.34
N LEU A 25 13.32 59.14 -30.71
CA LEU A 25 11.90 58.78 -30.60
C LEU A 25 11.56 57.57 -31.49
N CYS A 26 12.04 57.54 -32.72
CA CYS A 26 11.82 56.42 -33.63
C CYS A 26 12.53 55.14 -33.13
N MET A 27 13.78 55.24 -32.70
CA MET A 27 14.54 54.09 -32.17
C MET A 27 13.90 53.55 -30.90
N SER A 28 13.44 54.40 -29.98
CA SER A 28 12.74 53.96 -28.76
C SER A 28 11.39 53.30 -29.06
N ALA A 29 10.63 53.81 -30.04
CA ALA A 29 9.40 53.16 -30.49
C ALA A 29 9.67 51.80 -31.14
N VAL A 30 10.66 51.72 -32.03
CA VAL A 30 11.03 50.48 -32.73
C VAL A 30 11.56 49.44 -31.74
N THR A 31 12.45 49.81 -30.81
CA THR A 31 12.93 48.88 -29.79
C THR A 31 11.78 48.37 -28.92
N SER A 32 10.86 49.24 -28.50
CA SER A 32 9.69 48.85 -27.72
C SER A 32 8.82 47.82 -28.45
N VAL A 33 8.58 48.01 -29.75
CA VAL A 33 7.80 47.06 -30.57
C VAL A 33 8.56 45.75 -30.79
N VAL A 34 9.86 45.81 -31.09
CA VAL A 34 10.69 44.61 -31.33
C VAL A 34 10.78 43.76 -30.07
N PHE A 35 11.12 44.36 -28.92
CA PHE A 35 11.14 43.64 -27.65
C PHE A 35 9.74 43.18 -27.23
N GLY A 36 8.70 43.99 -27.47
CA GLY A 36 7.31 43.61 -27.22
C GLY A 36 6.90 42.34 -28.00
N ASN A 37 7.24 42.27 -29.29
CA ASN A 37 6.94 41.12 -30.15
C ASN A 37 7.79 39.89 -29.83
N GLN A 38 9.07 40.06 -29.53
CA GLN A 38 9.92 38.94 -29.10
C GLN A 38 9.41 38.33 -27.80
N LEU A 39 8.93 39.16 -26.87
CA LEU A 39 8.40 38.68 -25.60
C LEU A 39 7.06 37.95 -25.75
N THR A 40 6.15 38.38 -26.63
CA THR A 40 4.88 37.66 -26.86
C THR A 40 5.09 36.30 -27.53
N ILE A 41 6.11 36.19 -28.41
CA ILE A 41 6.51 34.90 -28.99
C ILE A 41 6.99 33.95 -27.89
N ILE A 42 7.88 34.43 -27.00
CA ILE A 42 8.38 33.63 -25.86
C ILE A 42 7.22 33.21 -24.95
N ASP A 43 6.28 34.10 -24.62
CA ASP A 43 5.11 33.76 -23.80
C ASP A 43 4.23 32.69 -24.47
N SER A 44 4.06 32.77 -25.80
CA SER A 44 3.30 31.77 -26.58
C SER A 44 4.01 30.42 -26.65
N GLU A 45 5.34 30.42 -26.79
CA GLU A 45 6.18 29.22 -26.77
C GLU A 45 6.11 28.54 -25.40
N LEU A 46 6.30 29.30 -24.32
CA LEU A 46 6.20 28.80 -22.95
C LEU A 46 4.82 28.23 -22.64
N ASN A 47 3.75 28.88 -23.11
CA ASN A 47 2.40 28.36 -22.94
C ASN A 47 2.20 27.03 -23.70
N SER A 48 2.69 26.93 -24.94
CA SER A 48 2.61 25.71 -25.75
C SER A 48 3.42 24.57 -25.13
N GLU A 49 4.62 24.88 -24.63
CA GLU A 49 5.47 23.95 -23.89
C GLU A 49 4.80 23.49 -22.59
N ALA A 50 4.18 24.39 -21.84
CA ALA A 50 3.46 24.06 -20.61
C ALA A 50 2.27 23.12 -20.87
N ILE A 51 1.51 23.34 -21.94
CA ILE A 51 0.45 22.42 -22.39
C ILE A 51 1.03 21.04 -22.72
N TYR A 52 2.12 20.99 -23.49
CA TYR A 52 2.77 19.73 -23.83
C TYR A 52 3.28 18.98 -22.60
N LYS A 53 3.99 19.67 -21.68
CA LYS A 53 4.51 19.06 -20.45
C LYS A 53 3.38 18.58 -19.54
N SER A 54 2.31 19.36 -19.40
CA SER A 54 1.14 18.97 -18.60
C SER A 54 0.51 17.69 -19.14
N GLY A 55 0.30 17.61 -20.46
CA GLY A 55 -0.24 16.42 -21.12
C GLY A 55 0.70 15.21 -20.99
N LYS A 56 2.00 15.41 -21.19
CA LYS A 56 3.01 14.36 -21.01
C LYS A 56 2.99 13.77 -19.58
N MET A 57 2.90 14.62 -18.55
CA MET A 57 2.81 14.16 -17.16
C MET A 57 1.60 13.26 -16.92
N LEU A 58 0.45 13.56 -17.56
CA LEU A 58 -0.74 12.71 -17.46
C LEU A 58 -0.58 11.39 -18.22
N GLU A 59 0.07 11.36 -19.38
CA GLU A 59 0.38 10.11 -20.09
C GLU A 59 1.38 9.25 -19.33
N ASP A 60 2.40 9.86 -18.71
CA ASP A 60 3.36 9.16 -17.85
C ASP A 60 2.64 8.55 -16.63
N LEU A 61 1.73 9.29 -16.00
CA LEU A 61 0.87 8.76 -14.93
C LEU A 61 -0.05 7.63 -15.39
N ARG A 62 -0.59 7.68 -16.61
CA ARG A 62 -1.38 6.57 -17.18
C ARG A 62 -0.54 5.32 -17.41
N ALA A 63 0.72 5.49 -17.80
CA ALA A 63 1.64 4.36 -17.92
C ALA A 63 1.96 3.78 -16.53
N ILE A 64 2.26 4.63 -15.55
CA ILE A 64 2.49 4.23 -14.15
C ILE A 64 1.27 3.51 -13.58
N SER A 65 0.05 4.02 -13.79
CA SER A 65 -1.16 3.41 -13.25
C SER A 65 -1.42 2.00 -13.78
N ARG A 66 -1.01 1.71 -15.02
CA ARG A 66 -1.09 0.37 -15.63
C ARG A 66 -0.01 -0.57 -15.12
N PHE A 67 1.13 -0.03 -14.72
CA PHE A 67 2.23 -0.80 -14.15
C PHE A 67 1.98 -1.14 -12.67
N ASP A 68 1.62 -0.13 -11.87
CA ASP A 68 1.23 -0.28 -10.48
C ASP A 68 0.39 0.93 -10.04
N PHE A 69 -0.88 0.70 -9.71
CA PHE A 69 -1.80 1.75 -9.32
C PHE A 69 -1.40 2.46 -8.02
N ASN A 70 -0.63 1.80 -7.14
CA ASN A 70 -0.15 2.38 -5.89
C ASN A 70 0.99 3.40 -6.07
N LEU A 71 1.56 3.49 -7.28
CA LEU A 71 2.54 4.53 -7.63
C LEU A 71 1.91 5.84 -8.13
N VAL A 72 0.59 5.87 -8.33
CA VAL A 72 -0.12 7.08 -8.73
C VAL A 72 -0.34 7.94 -7.49
N ASN A 73 0.63 8.80 -7.16
CA ASN A 73 0.62 9.66 -5.98
C ASN A 73 0.93 11.12 -6.37
N PRO A 74 0.62 12.09 -5.48
CA PRO A 74 0.97 13.49 -5.71
C PRO A 74 2.48 13.69 -5.90
N SER A 75 2.87 14.63 -6.73
CA SER A 75 4.28 14.98 -6.90
C SER A 75 4.45 16.45 -7.26
N ASN A 76 5.62 16.99 -6.91
CA ASN A 76 6.01 18.35 -7.25
C ASN A 76 7.46 18.35 -7.71
N SER A 77 7.75 19.02 -8.82
CA SER A 77 9.09 19.14 -9.37
C SER A 77 9.26 20.47 -10.08
N ASN A 78 10.50 20.93 -10.18
CA ASN A 78 10.85 22.13 -10.91
C ASN A 78 11.75 21.77 -12.10
N GLU A 79 11.59 22.49 -13.21
CA GLU A 79 12.38 22.31 -14.42
C GLU A 79 12.68 23.66 -15.06
N LEU A 80 13.88 23.83 -15.61
CA LEU A 80 14.25 25.01 -16.38
C LEU A 80 13.77 24.86 -17.83
N SER A 81 13.06 25.87 -18.34
CA SER A 81 12.88 26.09 -19.78
C SER A 81 13.54 27.42 -20.16
N GLY A 82 14.70 27.33 -20.81
CA GLY A 82 15.58 28.47 -21.00
C GLY A 82 15.97 29.10 -19.66
N SER A 83 15.56 30.36 -19.45
CA SER A 83 15.79 31.09 -18.19
C SER A 83 14.56 31.11 -17.26
N VAL A 84 13.47 30.43 -17.62
CA VAL A 84 12.22 30.40 -16.86
C VAL A 84 12.11 29.11 -16.08
N MET A 85 11.82 29.21 -14.78
CA MET A 85 11.51 28.07 -13.93
C MET A 85 10.04 27.68 -14.11
N LEU A 86 9.82 26.45 -14.56
CA LEU A 86 8.50 25.81 -14.57
C LEU A 86 8.35 24.98 -13.30
N THR A 87 7.26 25.21 -12.57
CA THR A 87 6.83 24.34 -11.48
C THR A 87 5.79 23.37 -12.02
N LYS A 88 6.08 22.07 -11.93
CA LYS A 88 5.25 20.97 -12.38
C LYS A 88 4.67 20.26 -11.17
N LYS A 89 3.35 20.25 -11.07
CA LYS A 89 2.62 19.65 -9.96
C LYS A 89 1.64 18.60 -10.48
N ILE A 90 1.59 17.46 -9.80
CA ILE A 90 0.54 16.46 -9.95
C ILE A 90 -0.22 16.43 -8.62
N ASP A 91 -1.50 16.77 -8.69
CA ASP A 91 -2.45 16.54 -7.60
C ASP A 91 -3.20 15.24 -7.88
N VAL A 92 -3.31 14.36 -6.88
CA VAL A 92 -4.06 13.11 -6.97
C VAL A 92 -5.11 13.07 -5.88
N ASN A 93 -6.36 12.88 -6.28
CA ASN A 93 -7.48 12.68 -5.37
C ASN A 93 -8.07 11.27 -5.57
N GLN A 94 -8.17 10.50 -4.50
CA GLN A 94 -8.81 9.18 -4.52
C GLN A 94 -10.33 9.36 -4.44
N LEU A 95 -11.05 9.05 -5.51
CA LEU A 95 -12.52 9.22 -5.56
C LEU A 95 -13.26 8.03 -4.95
N ASP A 96 -12.75 6.83 -5.20
CA ASP A 96 -13.26 5.55 -4.69
C ASP A 96 -12.11 4.55 -4.62
N ILE A 97 -12.33 3.30 -4.20
CA ILE A 97 -11.25 2.29 -4.02
C ILE A 97 -10.48 1.93 -5.31
N PHE A 98 -11.02 2.23 -6.50
CA PHE A 98 -10.44 1.85 -7.80
C PHE A 98 -10.19 3.05 -8.73
N THR A 99 -10.61 4.26 -8.37
CA THR A 99 -10.52 5.47 -9.22
C THR A 99 -9.74 6.60 -8.55
N LYS A 100 -8.75 7.12 -9.26
CA LYS A 100 -8.00 8.33 -8.93
C LYS A 100 -8.27 9.43 -9.96
N GLN A 101 -8.51 10.64 -9.49
CA GLN A 101 -8.45 11.84 -10.31
C GLN A 101 -7.06 12.43 -10.22
N ALA A 102 -6.38 12.59 -11.37
CA ALA A 102 -5.07 13.23 -11.45
C ALA A 102 -5.18 14.56 -12.20
N THR A 103 -4.70 15.62 -11.59
CA THR A 103 -4.62 16.96 -12.19
C THR A 103 -3.15 17.35 -12.31
N SER A 104 -2.68 17.50 -13.54
CA SER A 104 -1.35 18.04 -13.84
C SER A 104 -1.46 19.55 -13.98
N THR A 105 -0.61 20.30 -13.28
CA THR A 105 -0.49 21.76 -13.38
C THR A 105 0.96 22.13 -13.67
N VAL A 106 1.18 22.92 -14.72
CA VAL A 106 2.47 23.53 -15.02
C VAL A 106 2.32 25.03 -14.86
N SER A 107 3.08 25.64 -13.94
CA SER A 107 3.02 27.07 -13.65
C SER A 107 4.38 27.75 -13.78
N TRP A 108 4.39 29.01 -14.22
CA TRP A 108 5.60 29.81 -14.37
C TRP A 108 5.33 31.28 -14.10
N GLN A 109 6.40 32.03 -13.86
CA GLN A 109 6.32 33.48 -13.69
C GLN A 109 6.55 34.16 -15.04
N SER A 110 5.61 35.03 -15.45
CA SER A 110 5.82 35.98 -16.55
C SER A 110 5.33 37.36 -16.13
N ARG A 111 6.20 38.37 -16.23
CA ARG A 111 5.89 39.79 -15.94
C ARG A 111 5.24 40.02 -14.56
N GLY A 112 5.72 39.32 -13.53
CA GLY A 112 5.19 39.43 -12.17
C GLY A 112 3.81 38.79 -11.97
N ARG A 113 3.35 37.98 -12.94
CA ARG A 113 2.13 37.18 -12.85
C ARG A 113 2.47 35.71 -12.92
N THR A 114 1.78 34.91 -12.10
CA THR A 114 1.79 33.46 -12.24
C THR A 114 0.85 33.08 -13.38
N LEU A 115 1.39 32.43 -14.40
CA LEU A 115 0.61 31.76 -15.44
C LEU A 115 0.62 30.26 -15.16
N SER A 116 -0.45 29.57 -15.54
CA SER A 116 -0.53 28.12 -15.37
C SER A 116 -1.40 27.47 -16.42
N VAL A 117 -1.04 26.25 -16.79
CA VAL A 117 -1.87 25.33 -17.56
C VAL A 117 -2.20 24.15 -16.68
N SER A 118 -3.47 23.75 -16.64
CA SER A 118 -3.91 22.55 -15.93
C SER A 118 -4.71 21.62 -16.83
N GLN A 119 -4.51 20.32 -16.63
CA GLN A 119 -5.25 19.25 -17.29
C GLN A 119 -5.59 18.18 -16.26
N THR A 120 -6.78 17.58 -16.40
CA THR A 120 -7.28 16.56 -15.47
C THR A 120 -7.66 15.30 -16.21
N THR A 121 -7.40 14.14 -15.60
CA THR A 121 -7.82 12.85 -16.11
C THR A 121 -8.26 11.92 -14.97
N LEU A 122 -9.00 10.87 -15.31
CA LEU A 122 -9.38 9.81 -14.39
C LEU A 122 -8.57 8.55 -14.71
N LEU A 123 -8.01 7.94 -13.69
CA LEU A 123 -7.22 6.71 -13.75
C LEU A 123 -7.99 5.65 -12.95
N THR A 124 -8.29 4.52 -13.58
CA THR A 124 -9.04 3.43 -12.96
C THR A 124 -8.23 2.14 -12.98
N ASN A 125 -8.26 1.40 -11.87
CA ASN A 125 -7.75 0.05 -11.79
C ASN A 125 -8.88 -0.94 -11.46
N PRO A 126 -9.51 -1.56 -12.47
CA PRO A 126 -10.62 -2.48 -12.25
C PRO A 126 -10.21 -3.77 -11.54
N ASP A 127 -8.91 -4.10 -11.47
CA ASP A 127 -8.44 -5.31 -10.77
C ASP A 127 -8.62 -5.18 -9.24
N LEU A 128 -8.72 -3.96 -8.70
CA LEU A 128 -9.01 -3.69 -7.28
C LEU A 128 -10.47 -3.95 -6.88
N VAL A 129 -11.40 -4.01 -7.85
CA VAL A 129 -12.84 -4.22 -7.60
C VAL A 129 -13.14 -5.63 -7.07
N SER A 130 -12.22 -6.57 -7.29
CA SER A 130 -12.48 -8.00 -7.12
C SER A 130 -11.73 -8.61 -5.95
N GLY A 131 -11.72 -7.94 -4.80
CA GLY A 131 -11.06 -8.39 -3.56
C GLY A 131 -9.60 -7.97 -3.42
N GLY A 132 -9.24 -6.81 -3.97
CA GLY A 132 -7.98 -6.13 -3.67
C GLY A 132 -8.08 -5.29 -2.40
N GLY A 133 -6.93 -4.94 -1.81
CA GLY A 133 -6.87 -4.09 -0.62
C GLY A 133 -7.56 -2.74 -0.84
N THR A 134 -8.27 -2.25 0.18
CA THR A 134 -9.03 -0.99 0.13
C THR A 134 -8.21 0.23 0.55
N CYS A 135 -6.92 0.00 0.79
CA CYS A 135 -5.91 1.00 1.10
C CYS A 135 -5.70 2.00 -0.04
N SER A 136 -5.94 3.28 0.23
CA SER A 136 -5.50 4.35 -0.68
C SER A 136 -3.98 4.48 -0.63
N SER A 137 -3.28 4.43 -1.76
CA SER A 137 -1.85 4.76 -1.74
C SER A 137 -1.59 6.24 -1.50
N VAL A 138 -2.57 7.12 -1.74
CA VAL A 138 -2.45 8.56 -1.46
C VAL A 138 -2.60 8.77 0.04
N VAL A 139 -1.71 9.57 0.60
CA VAL A 139 -1.66 9.97 2.01
C VAL A 139 -2.17 11.39 2.15
N SER A 140 -3.04 11.65 3.14
CA SER A 140 -3.52 12.99 3.48
C SER A 140 -3.52 13.21 5.00
N GLY A 141 -3.47 14.47 5.43
CA GLY A 141 -3.40 14.89 6.83
C GLY A 141 -2.01 14.79 7.46
N ASP A 142 -1.90 15.11 8.76
CA ASP A 142 -0.64 15.00 9.50
C ASP A 142 -0.42 13.59 10.08
N TRP A 143 0.47 12.84 9.43
CA TRP A 143 0.92 11.52 9.90
C TRP A 143 2.14 11.56 10.82
N LYS A 144 2.67 12.75 11.15
CA LYS A 144 3.69 12.86 12.20
C LYS A 144 3.08 12.73 13.60
N ASN A 145 1.80 13.08 13.73
CA ASN A 145 1.05 13.00 14.98
C ASN A 145 -0.26 12.22 14.77
N PRO A 146 -0.20 10.90 14.45
CA PRO A 146 -1.41 10.13 14.20
C PRO A 146 -2.35 10.09 15.42
N LEU A 147 -3.65 10.12 15.16
CA LEU A 147 -4.71 9.99 16.16
C LEU A 147 -5.08 8.52 16.35
N PHE A 148 -5.23 8.09 17.61
CA PHE A 148 -5.60 6.72 17.98
C PHE A 148 -6.98 6.70 18.64
N THR A 149 -7.84 5.80 18.16
CA THR A 149 -9.07 5.40 18.85
C THR A 149 -8.96 3.93 19.19
N ASP A 150 -8.71 3.63 20.46
CA ASP A 150 -8.42 2.28 20.94
C ASP A 150 -9.64 1.64 21.59
N TYR A 151 -9.83 0.35 21.31
CA TYR A 151 -10.90 -0.48 21.87
C TYR A 151 -10.34 -1.78 22.45
N GLU A 152 -10.67 -2.10 23.69
CA GLU A 152 -10.56 -3.48 24.17
C GLU A 152 -11.67 -4.31 23.49
N PHE A 153 -11.29 -5.28 22.65
CA PHE A 153 -12.22 -5.96 21.76
C PHE A 153 -13.36 -6.65 22.51
N GLY A 154 -13.06 -7.41 23.57
CA GLY A 154 -14.08 -8.06 24.37
C GLY A 154 -14.98 -7.07 25.11
N LYS A 155 -14.38 -6.13 25.84
CA LYS A 155 -15.11 -5.23 26.74
C LYS A 155 -15.87 -4.13 25.99
N ASP A 156 -15.19 -3.39 25.12
CA ASP A 156 -15.72 -2.16 24.54
C ASP A 156 -16.55 -2.44 23.28
N LEU A 157 -16.20 -3.47 22.50
CA LEU A 157 -16.90 -3.82 21.25
C LEU A 157 -17.92 -4.96 21.40
N LEU A 158 -17.69 -5.91 22.32
CA LEU A 158 -18.57 -7.07 22.53
C LEU A 158 -19.33 -7.04 23.87
N GLY A 159 -19.03 -6.10 24.77
CA GLY A 159 -19.65 -6.04 26.10
C GLY A 159 -19.31 -7.22 27.02
N ASN A 160 -18.24 -7.96 26.72
CA ASN A 160 -17.80 -9.15 27.45
C ASN A 160 -16.33 -9.05 27.86
N SER A 161 -16.10 -8.72 29.13
CA SER A 161 -14.76 -8.57 29.72
C SER A 161 -14.17 -9.86 30.29
N SER A 162 -14.95 -10.95 30.33
CA SER A 162 -14.58 -12.23 30.96
C SER A 162 -13.88 -13.18 29.99
N ASN A 163 -14.14 -13.07 28.69
CA ASN A 163 -13.55 -13.92 27.67
C ASN A 163 -12.23 -13.35 27.13
N ILE A 164 -11.32 -14.24 26.75
CA ILE A 164 -10.16 -13.91 25.91
C ILE A 164 -10.59 -13.83 24.44
N TYR A 165 -9.98 -12.89 23.72
CA TYR A 165 -10.20 -12.67 22.29
C TYR A 165 -8.86 -12.38 21.60
N PRO A 166 -8.01 -13.39 21.41
CA PRO A 166 -6.71 -13.25 20.79
C PRO A 166 -6.86 -13.03 19.27
N ILE A 167 -7.00 -11.77 18.86
CA ILE A 167 -7.14 -11.36 17.45
C ILE A 167 -5.93 -11.78 16.63
N SER A 168 -6.16 -12.67 15.68
CA SER A 168 -5.14 -13.22 14.80
C SER A 168 -4.98 -12.45 13.50
N ALA A 169 -6.09 -11.97 12.94
CA ALA A 169 -6.11 -11.26 11.68
C ALA A 169 -7.31 -10.32 11.59
N ILE A 170 -7.15 -9.30 10.76
CA ILE A 170 -8.18 -8.35 10.37
C ILE A 170 -8.11 -8.14 8.86
N ASP A 171 -9.24 -7.79 8.26
CA ASP A 171 -9.34 -7.38 6.87
C ASP A 171 -10.50 -6.38 6.72
N VAL A 172 -10.31 -5.33 5.93
CA VAL A 172 -11.28 -4.25 5.76
C VAL A 172 -11.66 -4.13 4.31
N TYR A 173 -12.95 -4.31 4.04
CA TYR A 173 -13.47 -4.26 2.69
C TYR A 173 -14.84 -3.60 2.66
N LYS A 174 -14.95 -2.49 1.91
CA LYS A 174 -16.20 -1.74 1.68
C LYS A 174 -16.94 -1.43 3.00
N ARG A 175 -16.25 -0.77 3.93
CA ARG A 175 -16.78 -0.35 5.25
C ARG A 175 -17.18 -1.50 6.17
N LYS A 176 -16.72 -2.71 5.90
CA LYS A 176 -16.84 -3.84 6.81
C LYS A 176 -15.46 -4.24 7.31
N LEU A 177 -15.32 -4.32 8.63
CA LEU A 177 -14.14 -4.82 9.31
C LEU A 177 -14.39 -6.27 9.73
N PHE A 178 -13.64 -7.18 9.12
CA PHE A 178 -13.66 -8.60 9.42
C PHE A 178 -12.54 -8.92 10.41
N ILE A 179 -12.85 -9.65 11.47
CA ILE A 179 -11.90 -9.97 12.54
C ILE A 179 -11.97 -11.45 12.84
N SER A 180 -10.81 -12.10 12.95
CA SER A 180 -10.69 -13.45 13.48
C SER A 180 -9.89 -13.49 14.77
N ILE A 181 -10.20 -14.48 15.61
CA ILE A 181 -9.38 -14.84 16.76
C ILE A 181 -8.74 -16.22 16.56
N SER A 182 -7.54 -16.42 17.11
CA SER A 182 -6.83 -17.71 17.02
C SER A 182 -7.43 -18.78 17.92
N ASN A 183 -8.06 -18.39 19.03
CA ASN A 183 -8.66 -19.33 19.98
C ASN A 183 -9.72 -18.66 20.84
N SER A 184 -10.81 -19.38 21.08
CA SER A 184 -11.88 -18.98 21.98
C SER A 184 -11.65 -19.44 23.42
N SER A 185 -12.39 -18.81 24.34
CA SER A 185 -12.37 -19.16 25.77
C SER A 185 -12.99 -20.53 26.04
N VAL A 186 -14.07 -20.85 25.32
CA VAL A 186 -14.82 -22.12 25.42
C VAL A 186 -15.24 -22.58 24.02
N ASN A 187 -15.54 -23.86 23.87
CA ASN A 187 -16.15 -24.39 22.64
C ASN A 187 -17.47 -23.65 22.33
N ASN A 188 -17.89 -23.66 21.07
CA ASN A 188 -19.15 -23.03 20.65
C ASN A 188 -19.19 -21.52 20.94
N SER A 189 -18.06 -20.84 20.73
CA SER A 189 -17.92 -19.39 20.92
C SER A 189 -17.50 -18.75 19.60
N PRO A 190 -17.98 -17.54 19.29
CA PRO A 190 -17.64 -16.91 18.03
C PRO A 190 -16.13 -16.72 17.85
N THR A 191 -15.62 -17.08 16.67
CA THR A 191 -14.21 -16.94 16.28
C THR A 191 -14.01 -16.03 15.08
N PHE A 192 -15.10 -15.63 14.42
CA PHE A 192 -15.14 -14.70 13.30
C PHE A 192 -16.22 -13.64 13.53
N PHE A 193 -15.88 -12.37 13.30
CA PHE A 193 -16.72 -11.21 13.60
C PHE A 193 -16.74 -10.25 12.42
N ILE A 194 -17.89 -9.61 12.21
CA ILE A 194 -18.11 -8.60 11.18
C ILE A 194 -18.59 -7.33 11.86
N PHE A 195 -17.87 -6.24 11.65
CA PHE A 195 -18.24 -4.90 12.12
C PHE A 195 -18.54 -3.98 10.93
N ASP A 196 -19.52 -3.10 11.08
CA ASP A 196 -19.73 -1.96 10.19
C ASP A 196 -18.86 -0.79 10.69
N VAL A 197 -18.01 -0.30 9.79
CA VAL A 197 -17.08 0.83 9.99
C VAL A 197 -17.39 1.97 9.02
N SER A 198 -18.66 2.10 8.61
CA SER A 198 -19.15 3.27 7.85
C SER A 198 -18.85 4.60 8.55
N ASN A 199 -18.85 4.58 9.89
CA ASN A 199 -18.11 5.55 10.68
C ASN A 199 -16.85 4.86 11.24
N PRO A 200 -15.65 5.14 10.67
CA PRO A 200 -14.44 4.41 11.02
C PRO A 200 -14.10 4.46 12.51
N THR A 201 -14.38 5.57 13.20
CA THR A 201 -14.04 5.73 14.61
C THR A 201 -15.09 5.19 15.57
N THR A 202 -16.13 4.49 15.09
CA THR A 202 -17.14 3.85 15.96
C THR A 202 -17.60 2.53 15.32
N PRO A 203 -16.80 1.45 15.43
CA PRO A 203 -17.18 0.16 14.87
C PRO A 203 -18.45 -0.37 15.55
N THR A 204 -19.37 -0.93 14.76
CA THR A 204 -20.59 -1.56 15.29
C THR A 204 -20.66 -3.02 14.89
N LEU A 205 -20.91 -3.92 15.85
CA LEU A 205 -20.99 -5.34 15.58
C LEU A 205 -22.23 -5.64 14.72
N VAL A 206 -22.01 -6.20 13.53
CA VAL A 206 -23.09 -6.64 12.62
C VAL A 206 -23.45 -8.09 12.89
N SER A 207 -22.43 -8.95 12.94
CA SER A 207 -22.62 -10.38 13.14
C SER A 207 -21.35 -11.08 13.60
N SER A 208 -21.50 -12.28 14.13
CA SER A 208 -20.39 -13.16 14.48
C SER A 208 -20.79 -14.63 14.29
N MET A 209 -19.79 -15.49 14.15
CA MET A 209 -19.99 -16.94 14.01
C MET A 209 -18.83 -17.72 14.61
N ASP A 210 -19.09 -18.98 14.95
CA ASP A 210 -18.06 -19.96 15.29
C ASP A 210 -17.65 -20.74 14.03
N ASN A 211 -16.35 -20.93 13.85
CA ASN A 211 -15.78 -21.71 12.75
C ASN A 211 -15.97 -23.22 12.94
N ASP A 212 -16.02 -23.70 14.18
CA ASP A 212 -16.27 -25.10 14.51
C ASP A 212 -16.68 -25.27 15.99
N PRO A 213 -17.95 -25.64 16.28
CA PRO A 213 -18.47 -25.72 17.64
C PRO A 213 -17.83 -26.81 18.50
N THR A 214 -17.03 -27.70 17.91
CA THR A 214 -16.39 -28.83 18.62
C THR A 214 -15.02 -28.49 19.18
N VAL A 215 -14.42 -27.37 18.78
CA VAL A 215 -13.06 -26.98 19.18
C VAL A 215 -13.01 -25.53 19.66
N ARG A 216 -11.89 -25.17 20.32
CA ARG A 216 -11.58 -23.79 20.69
C ARG A 216 -10.71 -23.06 19.68
N LEU A 217 -10.10 -23.78 18.74
CA LEU A 217 -9.18 -23.21 17.76
C LEU A 217 -9.96 -22.48 16.68
N GLY A 218 -9.63 -21.20 16.48
CA GLY A 218 -10.26 -20.32 15.52
C GLY A 218 -9.51 -20.28 14.20
N LEU A 219 -9.17 -19.07 13.76
CA LEU A 219 -8.63 -18.78 12.43
C LEU A 219 -7.35 -17.97 12.54
N ASN A 220 -6.45 -18.07 11.58
CA ASN A 220 -5.14 -17.41 11.60
C ASN A 220 -5.01 -16.23 10.63
N ALA A 221 -5.75 -16.24 9.52
CA ALA A 221 -5.71 -15.19 8.50
C ALA A 221 -7.06 -15.07 7.79
N ILE A 222 -7.36 -13.87 7.30
CA ILE A 222 -8.59 -13.53 6.59
C ILE A 222 -8.22 -12.83 5.27
N SER A 223 -8.98 -13.13 4.21
CA SER A 223 -9.10 -12.27 3.04
C SER A 223 -10.56 -12.25 2.61
N ALA A 224 -11.19 -11.08 2.63
CA ALA A 224 -12.60 -10.88 2.48
C ALA A 224 -12.96 -10.14 1.19
N THR A 225 -14.21 -10.34 0.79
CA THR A 225 -14.84 -9.73 -0.36
C THR A 225 -16.25 -9.31 0.05
N ASP A 226 -17.04 -8.79 -0.91
CA ASP A 226 -18.41 -8.35 -0.65
C ASP A 226 -19.33 -9.48 -0.16
N SER A 227 -19.11 -10.70 -0.67
CA SER A 227 -20.01 -11.84 -0.47
C SER A 227 -19.35 -13.02 0.23
N TYR A 228 -18.02 -13.14 0.17
CA TYR A 228 -17.29 -14.27 0.75
C TYR A 228 -16.07 -13.81 1.54
N SER A 229 -15.79 -14.52 2.63
CA SER A 229 -14.53 -14.45 3.35
C SER A 229 -13.80 -15.78 3.25
N PHE A 230 -12.52 -15.72 2.90
CA PHE A 230 -11.62 -16.85 2.83
C PHE A 230 -10.72 -16.79 4.07
N VAL A 231 -10.69 -17.88 4.83
CA VAL A 231 -9.99 -17.90 6.11
C VAL A 231 -9.04 -19.08 6.23
N ALA A 232 -7.85 -18.82 6.74
CA ALA A 232 -6.86 -19.84 7.06
C ALA A 232 -7.20 -20.45 8.42
N ASN A 233 -7.54 -21.73 8.44
CA ASN A 233 -8.04 -22.41 9.65
C ASN A 233 -6.89 -22.77 10.59
N ALA A 234 -7.02 -22.39 11.86
CA ALA A 234 -6.04 -22.71 12.91
C ALA A 234 -6.22 -24.11 13.50
N LYS A 235 -7.31 -24.81 13.16
CA LYS A 235 -7.64 -26.14 13.69
C LYS A 235 -6.56 -27.18 13.36
N GLN A 236 -5.89 -27.65 14.40
CA GLN A 236 -4.85 -28.68 14.35
C GLN A 236 -5.43 -30.09 14.24
N SER A 237 -6.00 -30.42 13.08
CA SER A 237 -6.51 -31.77 12.79
C SER A 237 -5.40 -32.68 12.26
N ASN A 238 -5.47 -33.99 12.57
CA ASN A 238 -4.63 -34.96 11.88
C ASN A 238 -5.19 -35.20 10.47
N PHE A 239 -4.51 -34.66 9.45
CA PHE A 239 -4.95 -34.73 8.06
C PHE A 239 -4.77 -36.12 7.43
N THR A 240 -4.06 -37.05 8.07
CA THR A 240 -4.00 -38.44 7.61
C THR A 240 -5.29 -39.18 7.95
N THR A 241 -5.83 -38.98 9.16
CA THR A 241 -7.01 -39.70 9.64
C THR A 241 -8.32 -38.96 9.42
N CYS A 242 -8.25 -37.65 9.19
CA CYS A 242 -9.46 -36.86 9.00
C CYS A 242 -9.97 -36.96 7.57
N LEU A 243 -11.05 -37.74 7.39
CA LEU A 243 -11.72 -38.03 6.13
C LEU A 243 -12.94 -37.12 5.86
N SER A 244 -13.40 -36.35 6.85
CA SER A 244 -14.59 -35.51 6.76
C SER A 244 -14.28 -34.06 6.35
N GLY A 245 -15.28 -33.36 5.80
CA GLY A 245 -15.25 -31.92 5.51
C GLY A 245 -15.24 -31.01 6.74
N THR A 246 -14.76 -31.48 7.89
CA THR A 246 -14.63 -30.73 9.16
C THR A 246 -13.17 -30.44 9.53
N CYS A 247 -12.22 -30.93 8.72
CA CYS A 247 -10.81 -30.60 8.81
C CYS A 247 -10.35 -30.07 7.46
N GLY A 248 -9.93 -28.82 7.44
CA GLY A 248 -9.41 -28.20 6.25
C GLY A 248 -8.56 -27.02 6.66
N GLN A 249 -7.53 -26.75 5.88
CA GLN A 249 -6.65 -25.62 6.09
C GLN A 249 -7.29 -24.31 5.62
N LEU A 250 -8.30 -24.40 4.75
CA LEU A 250 -9.09 -23.28 4.23
C LEU A 250 -10.55 -23.46 4.61
N GLN A 251 -11.21 -22.40 5.06
CA GLN A 251 -12.66 -22.31 5.10
C GLN A 251 -13.15 -21.14 4.24
N ILE A 252 -14.29 -21.33 3.59
CA ILE A 252 -14.99 -20.32 2.81
C ILE A 252 -16.28 -20.02 3.54
N ILE A 253 -16.44 -18.75 3.90
CA ILE A 253 -17.56 -18.23 4.66
C ILE A 253 -18.39 -17.34 3.73
N ASP A 254 -19.69 -17.60 3.64
CA ASP A 254 -20.63 -16.68 3.01
C ASP A 254 -20.96 -15.56 4.01
N VAL A 255 -20.56 -14.34 3.65
CA VAL A 255 -20.77 -13.11 4.44
C VAL A 255 -21.81 -12.19 3.80
N SER A 256 -22.47 -12.64 2.73
CA SER A 256 -23.61 -11.95 2.13
C SER A 256 -24.91 -12.14 2.91
N ILE A 257 -24.92 -13.13 3.81
CA ILE A 257 -26.03 -13.49 4.69
C ILE A 257 -25.67 -13.26 6.17
N THR A 258 -26.69 -13.05 6.99
CA THR A 258 -26.55 -12.81 8.43
C THR A 258 -27.44 -13.81 9.21
N PRO A 259 -26.88 -14.65 10.11
CA PRO A 259 -25.46 -14.78 10.41
C PRO A 259 -24.66 -15.39 9.25
N PRO A 260 -23.35 -15.11 9.15
CA PRO A 260 -22.47 -15.72 8.16
C PRO A 260 -22.33 -17.22 8.38
N VAL A 261 -22.06 -17.98 7.31
CA VAL A 261 -22.05 -19.45 7.34
C VAL A 261 -20.83 -20.00 6.62
N VAL A 262 -20.17 -21.02 7.20
CA VAL A 262 -19.16 -21.81 6.49
C VAL A 262 -19.83 -22.65 5.41
N ILE A 263 -19.64 -22.28 4.15
CA ILE A 263 -20.18 -23.04 3.00
C ILE A 263 -19.23 -24.15 2.56
N LYS A 264 -17.92 -24.00 2.85
CA LYS A 264 -16.93 -25.02 2.52
C LYS A 264 -15.77 -25.01 3.48
N THR A 265 -15.37 -26.21 3.90
CA THR A 265 -14.06 -26.48 4.49
C THR A 265 -13.26 -27.29 3.48
N PHE A 266 -12.09 -26.79 3.08
CA PHE A 266 -11.26 -27.38 2.05
C PHE A 266 -9.95 -27.91 2.65
N LYS A 267 -9.72 -29.21 2.41
CA LYS A 267 -8.49 -29.91 2.78
C LYS A 267 -7.56 -29.95 1.58
N VAL A 268 -6.37 -29.39 1.72
CA VAL A 268 -5.34 -29.45 0.69
C VAL A 268 -4.87 -30.91 0.52
N PRO A 269 -4.94 -31.48 -0.69
CA PRO A 269 -4.59 -32.88 -0.93
C PRO A 269 -3.08 -33.10 -0.78
N GLY A 270 -2.69 -34.26 -0.23
CA GLY A 270 -1.29 -34.65 -0.13
C GLY A 270 -0.44 -33.86 0.87
N VAL A 271 -1.04 -32.96 1.66
CA VAL A 271 -0.34 -32.16 2.66
C VAL A 271 -0.53 -32.72 4.06
N THR A 272 0.57 -32.94 4.77
CA THR A 272 0.58 -33.30 6.20
C THR A 272 1.68 -32.53 6.92
N GLY A 273 1.40 -32.07 8.14
CA GLY A 273 2.40 -31.39 9.00
C GLY A 273 2.98 -32.31 10.07
N THR A 274 3.74 -31.72 11.00
CA THR A 274 4.24 -32.45 12.18
C THR A 274 3.06 -33.04 12.97
N ALA A 275 3.16 -34.32 13.36
CA ALA A 275 2.05 -35.09 13.96
C ALA A 275 0.76 -35.13 13.11
N GLY A 276 0.87 -34.90 11.80
CA GLY A 276 -0.24 -34.86 10.87
C GLY A 276 -0.98 -33.52 10.81
N GLN A 277 -0.49 -32.47 11.47
CA GLN A 277 -1.17 -31.17 11.61
C GLN A 277 -0.47 -30.07 10.79
N ALA A 278 -1.04 -29.70 9.64
CA ALA A 278 -0.61 -28.54 8.85
C ALA A 278 -1.74 -27.50 8.86
N VAL A 279 -1.64 -26.47 9.71
CA VAL A 279 -2.67 -25.42 9.82
C VAL A 279 -2.46 -24.34 8.77
N GLY A 280 -3.55 -23.66 8.38
CA GLY A 280 -3.46 -22.45 7.58
C GLY A 280 -2.80 -21.32 8.38
N GLN A 281 -1.93 -20.53 7.76
CA GLN A 281 -1.18 -19.47 8.43
C GLN A 281 -1.41 -18.10 7.81
N SER A 282 -1.36 -18.00 6.48
CA SER A 282 -1.54 -16.75 5.74
C SER A 282 -2.41 -17.01 4.52
N ILE A 283 -3.10 -15.97 4.05
CA ILE A 283 -4.04 -16.11 2.96
C ILE A 283 -4.11 -14.82 2.14
N VAL A 284 -4.22 -14.97 0.82
CA VAL A 284 -4.53 -13.88 -0.10
C VAL A 284 -5.55 -14.37 -1.10
N TYR A 285 -6.64 -13.63 -1.27
CA TYR A 285 -7.58 -13.84 -2.37
C TYR A 285 -7.24 -12.93 -3.56
N LYS A 286 -7.40 -13.44 -4.78
CA LYS A 286 -7.30 -12.64 -6.00
C LYS A 286 -8.20 -13.20 -7.09
N LYS A 287 -8.90 -12.30 -7.78
CA LYS A 287 -9.58 -12.62 -9.04
C LYS A 287 -8.69 -12.26 -10.22
N ASP A 288 -8.42 -13.23 -11.08
CA ASP A 288 -7.84 -12.97 -12.39
C ASP A 288 -8.94 -12.51 -13.34
N ARG A 289 -8.89 -11.23 -13.72
CA ARG A 289 -9.87 -10.63 -14.62
C ARG A 289 -9.83 -11.22 -16.03
N LYS A 290 -8.67 -11.66 -16.53
CA LYS A 290 -8.54 -12.18 -17.91
C LYS A 290 -9.22 -13.52 -18.07
N THR A 291 -9.10 -14.38 -17.05
CA THR A 291 -9.66 -15.73 -17.07
C THR A 291 -10.98 -15.82 -16.30
N ASN A 292 -11.35 -14.78 -15.56
CA ASN A 292 -12.44 -14.75 -14.58
C ASN A 292 -12.31 -15.85 -13.50
N LYS A 293 -11.10 -16.40 -13.33
CA LYS A 293 -10.81 -17.35 -12.27
C LYS A 293 -10.55 -16.61 -10.96
N GLU A 294 -10.92 -17.24 -9.87
CA GLU A 294 -10.74 -16.72 -8.53
C GLU A 294 -9.83 -17.68 -7.77
N TYR A 295 -8.76 -17.15 -7.19
CA TYR A 295 -7.74 -17.94 -6.52
C TYR A 295 -7.60 -17.51 -5.07
N VAL A 296 -7.42 -18.52 -4.22
CA VAL A 296 -6.88 -18.37 -2.87
C VAL A 296 -5.46 -18.89 -2.88
N TYR A 297 -4.54 -18.03 -2.47
CA TYR A 297 -3.16 -18.37 -2.17
C TYR A 297 -3.06 -18.62 -0.67
N LEU A 298 -2.89 -19.87 -0.29
CA LEU A 298 -2.90 -20.31 1.10
C LEU A 298 -1.48 -20.71 1.52
N GLY A 299 -0.99 -20.01 2.53
CA GLY A 299 0.24 -20.35 3.25
C GLY A 299 -0.07 -21.25 4.43
N LEU A 300 0.73 -22.29 4.62
CA LEU A 300 0.59 -23.22 5.73
C LEU A 300 1.74 -23.10 6.72
N ALA A 301 1.51 -23.60 7.94
CA ALA A 301 2.59 -23.95 8.84
C ALA A 301 3.51 -25.01 8.20
N LYS A 302 4.73 -25.13 8.72
CA LYS A 302 5.74 -26.09 8.20
C LYS A 302 5.13 -27.48 8.02
N THR A 303 5.22 -28.00 6.79
CA THR A 303 4.72 -29.33 6.48
C THR A 303 5.82 -30.38 6.62
N LEU A 304 5.40 -31.63 6.82
CA LEU A 304 6.26 -32.81 6.71
C LEU A 304 6.24 -33.36 5.29
N THR A 305 5.07 -33.34 4.65
CA THR A 305 4.88 -33.77 3.25
C THR A 305 3.96 -32.78 2.54
N GLY A 306 4.26 -32.49 1.28
CA GLY A 306 3.50 -31.56 0.44
C GLY A 306 4.03 -30.12 0.48
N PRO A 307 3.38 -29.19 -0.22
CA PRO A 307 3.79 -27.79 -0.26
C PRO A 307 3.17 -26.94 0.86
N GLU A 308 3.93 -25.97 1.37
CA GLU A 308 3.42 -24.96 2.31
C GLU A 308 2.71 -23.79 1.60
N PHE A 309 3.13 -23.44 0.38
CA PHE A 309 2.44 -22.45 -0.44
C PHE A 309 1.51 -23.15 -1.42
N ASN A 310 0.22 -22.84 -1.38
CA ASN A 310 -0.82 -23.56 -2.10
C ASN A 310 -1.69 -22.61 -2.92
N ILE A 311 -2.04 -23.04 -4.13
CA ILE A 311 -2.88 -22.30 -5.08
C ILE A 311 -4.17 -23.09 -5.27
N ILE A 312 -5.29 -22.48 -4.86
CA ILE A 312 -6.61 -23.10 -4.85
C ILE A 312 -7.53 -22.24 -5.70
N ASN A 313 -8.12 -22.83 -6.74
CA ASN A 313 -9.18 -22.19 -7.50
C ASN A 313 -10.48 -22.29 -6.72
N VAL A 314 -11.07 -21.13 -6.43
CA VAL A 314 -12.30 -20.97 -5.66
C VAL A 314 -13.41 -20.32 -6.50
N THR A 315 -13.33 -20.34 -7.83
CA THR A 315 -14.39 -19.78 -8.69
C THR A 315 -15.76 -20.38 -8.33
N ASP A 316 -15.84 -21.72 -8.23
CA ASP A 316 -16.95 -22.38 -7.56
C ASP A 316 -16.64 -22.51 -6.05
N LYS A 317 -17.36 -21.74 -5.23
CA LYS A 317 -17.16 -21.69 -3.78
C LYS A 317 -17.53 -23.01 -3.08
N ASN A 318 -18.44 -23.79 -3.66
CA ASN A 318 -18.86 -25.08 -3.11
C ASN A 318 -17.90 -26.21 -3.50
N ASN A 319 -17.22 -26.05 -4.63
CA ASN A 319 -16.27 -27.02 -5.17
C ASN A 319 -14.90 -26.40 -5.50
N PRO A 320 -14.13 -25.97 -4.49
CA PRO A 320 -12.76 -25.52 -4.71
C PRO A 320 -11.89 -26.62 -5.31
N VAL A 321 -10.98 -26.23 -6.20
CA VAL A 321 -10.07 -27.15 -6.90
C VAL A 321 -8.64 -26.78 -6.54
N TYR A 322 -7.87 -27.74 -6.03
CA TYR A 322 -6.43 -27.57 -5.86
C TYR A 322 -5.76 -27.54 -7.23
N GLU A 323 -5.09 -26.42 -7.56
CA GLU A 323 -4.38 -26.32 -8.85
C GLU A 323 -2.90 -26.66 -8.70
N GLY A 324 -2.24 -26.24 -7.62
CA GLY A 324 -0.83 -26.56 -7.39
C GLY A 324 -0.24 -25.93 -6.13
N GLY A 325 1.06 -26.08 -5.93
CA GLY A 325 1.75 -25.51 -4.79
C GLY A 325 3.27 -25.64 -4.89
N TYR A 326 3.97 -24.96 -3.97
CA TYR A 326 5.42 -24.95 -3.91
C TYR A 326 5.90 -25.14 -2.47
N SER A 327 6.86 -26.04 -2.27
CA SER A 327 7.49 -26.28 -0.96
C SER A 327 8.56 -25.22 -0.71
N VAL A 328 8.22 -24.20 0.08
CA VAL A 328 9.17 -23.17 0.51
C VAL A 328 10.12 -23.67 1.61
N GLY A 329 9.84 -24.84 2.18
CA GLY A 329 10.71 -25.53 3.15
C GLY A 329 10.51 -25.09 4.60
N ASN A 330 9.60 -24.15 4.86
CA ASN A 330 9.16 -23.75 6.20
C ASN A 330 7.78 -23.06 6.13
N ALA A 331 7.24 -22.61 7.27
CA ALA A 331 5.97 -21.92 7.35
C ALA A 331 5.91 -20.65 6.47
N VAL A 332 4.74 -20.30 5.96
CA VAL A 332 4.51 -19.13 5.10
C VAL A 332 3.92 -17.97 5.91
N ASN A 333 4.80 -17.12 6.48
CA ASN A 333 4.39 -16.05 7.40
C ASN A 333 3.54 -14.97 6.73
N SER A 334 3.88 -14.59 5.50
CA SER A 334 3.18 -13.54 4.76
C SER A 334 3.29 -13.81 3.25
N ILE A 335 2.22 -13.49 2.52
CA ILE A 335 2.13 -13.61 1.07
C ILE A 335 1.74 -12.23 0.53
N PHE A 336 2.43 -11.76 -0.51
CA PHE A 336 1.99 -10.64 -1.32
C PHE A 336 1.93 -11.08 -2.78
N ILE A 337 0.82 -10.80 -3.47
CA ILE A 337 0.62 -11.20 -4.87
C ILE A 337 0.65 -9.95 -5.75
N LYS A 338 1.64 -9.85 -6.63
CA LYS A 338 1.71 -8.79 -7.64
C LYS A 338 1.89 -9.41 -9.02
N ASN A 339 0.99 -9.06 -9.95
CA ASN A 339 0.94 -9.66 -11.29
C ASN A 339 0.87 -11.20 -11.18
N ASN A 340 1.82 -11.90 -11.81
CA ASN A 340 1.97 -13.36 -11.80
C ASN A 340 3.05 -13.82 -10.81
N PHE A 341 3.37 -13.04 -9.79
CA PHE A 341 4.39 -13.39 -8.81
C PHE A 341 3.83 -13.36 -7.40
N ALA A 342 4.17 -14.40 -6.64
CA ALA A 342 3.97 -14.47 -5.20
C ALA A 342 5.29 -14.17 -4.49
N TYR A 343 5.26 -13.20 -3.59
CA TYR A 343 6.37 -12.82 -2.71
C TYR A 343 6.04 -13.37 -1.33
N ILE A 344 6.91 -14.22 -0.80
CA ILE A 344 6.62 -14.99 0.39
C ILE A 344 7.67 -14.71 1.44
N ALA A 345 7.27 -14.19 2.59
CA ALA A 345 8.14 -14.09 3.75
C ALA A 345 8.16 -15.41 4.51
N THR A 346 9.35 -15.94 4.79
CA THR A 346 9.51 -17.24 5.45
C THR A 346 10.48 -17.18 6.64
N PRO A 347 10.29 -18.05 7.66
CA PRO A 347 11.20 -18.17 8.78
C PRO A 347 12.32 -19.20 8.50
N ASN A 348 13.01 -19.04 7.37
CA ASN A 348 14.21 -19.80 7.03
C ASN A 348 15.37 -18.83 6.70
N SER A 349 16.55 -19.34 6.31
CA SER A 349 17.68 -18.48 5.92
C SER A 349 17.41 -17.61 4.69
N GLU A 350 16.52 -18.05 3.81
CA GLU A 350 15.95 -17.27 2.69
C GLU A 350 14.66 -16.57 3.14
N ASN A 351 14.83 -15.48 3.89
CA ASN A 351 13.73 -14.73 4.50
C ASN A 351 12.62 -14.31 3.50
N MET A 352 12.92 -14.24 2.20
CA MET A 352 11.93 -14.02 1.17
C MET A 352 12.15 -14.93 -0.05
N THR A 353 11.09 -15.58 -0.53
CA THR A 353 11.09 -16.36 -1.78
C THR A 353 10.13 -15.72 -2.79
N ILE A 354 10.52 -15.65 -4.07
CA ILE A 354 9.67 -15.17 -5.17
C ILE A 354 9.33 -16.34 -6.08
N ILE A 355 8.03 -16.56 -6.27
CA ILE A 355 7.47 -17.66 -7.05
C ILE A 355 6.69 -17.09 -8.22
N ASP A 356 7.01 -17.53 -9.43
CA ASP A 356 6.17 -17.36 -10.62
C ASP A 356 4.96 -18.29 -10.52
N ILE A 357 3.78 -17.68 -10.56
CA ILE A 357 2.46 -18.31 -10.47
C ILE A 357 1.66 -18.13 -11.77
N SER A 358 2.31 -17.79 -12.88
CA SER A 358 1.69 -17.67 -14.21
C SER A 358 1.05 -18.98 -14.68
N ASN A 359 1.68 -20.11 -14.34
CA ASN A 359 1.07 -21.43 -14.41
C ASN A 359 0.73 -21.92 -12.99
N PRO A 360 -0.54 -21.80 -12.54
CA PRO A 360 -0.94 -22.19 -11.19
C PRO A 360 -0.75 -23.69 -10.90
N THR A 361 -0.66 -24.53 -11.93
CA THR A 361 -0.43 -25.98 -11.77
C THR A 361 1.04 -26.36 -11.62
N SER A 362 1.95 -25.44 -11.96
CA SER A 362 3.39 -25.66 -11.87
C SER A 362 4.08 -24.35 -11.47
N PRO A 363 3.86 -23.88 -10.23
CA PRO A 363 4.54 -22.69 -9.74
C PRO A 363 6.06 -22.94 -9.62
N THR A 364 6.87 -21.96 -10.00
CA THR A 364 8.33 -22.08 -10.02
C THR A 364 9.01 -20.92 -9.30
N LYS A 365 10.02 -21.20 -8.48
CA LYS A 365 10.85 -20.16 -7.88
C LYS A 365 11.69 -19.45 -8.92
N VAL A 366 11.63 -18.12 -8.92
CA VAL A 366 12.40 -17.25 -9.83
C VAL A 366 13.40 -16.34 -9.11
N GLY A 367 13.27 -16.22 -7.80
CA GLY A 367 14.13 -15.37 -6.98
C GLY A 367 14.01 -15.66 -5.49
N GLY A 368 14.91 -15.07 -4.72
CA GLY A 368 14.91 -15.16 -3.27
C GLY A 368 15.93 -14.22 -2.65
N TYR A 369 15.74 -13.90 -1.37
CA TYR A 369 16.61 -13.01 -0.63
C TYR A 369 16.95 -13.62 0.73
N SER A 370 18.26 -13.83 0.94
CA SER A 370 18.84 -14.45 2.12
C SER A 370 19.74 -13.45 2.84
N PRO A 371 19.19 -12.57 3.69
CA PRO A 371 19.99 -11.63 4.45
C PRO A 371 20.87 -12.36 5.48
N THR A 372 21.98 -11.75 5.85
CA THR A 372 22.82 -12.21 6.95
C THR A 372 22.14 -11.96 8.30
N GLY A 373 22.63 -12.60 9.38
CA GLY A 373 22.20 -12.30 10.75
C GLY A 373 21.08 -13.15 11.34
N GLY A 374 20.63 -14.21 10.66
CA GLY A 374 19.82 -15.28 11.27
C GLY A 374 18.38 -14.91 11.67
N SER A 375 17.91 -13.68 11.42
CA SER A 375 16.49 -13.32 11.59
C SER A 375 15.61 -13.99 10.54
N ASN A 376 14.30 -13.99 10.79
CA ASN A 376 13.27 -14.61 9.96
C ASN A 376 12.46 -13.55 9.20
N GLY A 377 12.07 -13.82 7.95
CA GLY A 377 11.11 -12.98 7.24
C GLY A 377 9.73 -13.09 7.89
N LYS A 378 9.07 -11.95 8.12
CA LYS A 378 7.79 -11.86 8.84
C LYS A 378 6.68 -11.26 8.00
N SER A 379 6.96 -10.15 7.33
CA SER A 379 5.98 -9.40 6.54
C SER A 379 6.61 -8.98 5.23
N VAL A 380 5.81 -8.92 4.16
CA VAL A 380 6.26 -8.49 2.85
C VAL A 380 5.20 -7.61 2.18
N TYR A 381 5.65 -6.54 1.53
CA TYR A 381 4.79 -5.64 0.77
C TYR A 381 5.53 -5.17 -0.48
N VAL A 382 4.84 -5.06 -1.62
CA VAL A 382 5.48 -4.74 -2.91
C VAL A 382 4.83 -3.53 -3.56
N VAL A 383 5.64 -2.53 -3.91
CA VAL A 383 5.21 -1.35 -4.67
C VAL A 383 6.23 -1.08 -5.77
N GLY A 384 5.75 -0.96 -7.01
CA GLY A 384 6.62 -0.82 -8.17
C GLY A 384 7.64 -1.96 -8.28
N ASN A 385 8.91 -1.60 -8.39
CA ASN A 385 10.04 -2.54 -8.39
C ASN A 385 10.72 -2.67 -7.02
N ASN A 386 10.03 -2.26 -5.95
CA ASN A 386 10.56 -2.33 -4.59
C ASN A 386 9.77 -3.35 -3.77
N VAL A 387 10.51 -4.18 -3.03
CA VAL A 387 9.96 -5.03 -1.98
C VAL A 387 10.40 -4.50 -0.63
N TYR A 388 9.44 -4.39 0.27
CA TYR A 388 9.62 -4.04 1.66
C TYR A 388 9.47 -5.33 2.48
N LEU A 389 10.55 -5.73 3.13
CA LEU A 389 10.61 -6.96 3.92
C LEU A 389 10.81 -6.59 5.40
N GLY A 390 9.85 -7.00 6.22
CA GLY A 390 9.95 -6.95 7.66
C GLY A 390 10.46 -8.27 8.22
N ARG A 391 11.39 -8.20 9.16
CA ARG A 391 12.02 -9.37 9.78
C ARG A 391 11.74 -9.42 11.28
N THR A 392 11.99 -10.58 11.89
CA THR A 392 12.02 -10.68 13.37
C THR A 392 13.11 -9.80 13.94
N PHE A 393 12.91 -9.41 15.20
CA PHE A 393 13.88 -8.71 16.03
C PHE A 393 15.29 -9.28 15.88
N GLY A 394 16.29 -8.41 15.89
CA GLY A 394 17.69 -8.81 15.77
C GLY A 394 18.54 -7.60 15.42
N THR A 395 19.19 -7.66 14.26
CA THR A 395 19.79 -6.49 13.63
C THR A 395 19.17 -6.37 12.25
N ASN A 396 18.92 -5.13 11.81
CA ASN A 396 18.42 -4.85 10.47
C ASN A 396 17.05 -5.50 10.19
N GLU A 397 16.01 -5.07 10.89
CA GLU A 397 14.67 -5.65 10.76
C GLU A 397 13.96 -5.24 9.48
N PHE A 398 14.25 -4.04 8.96
CA PHE A 398 13.58 -3.49 7.79
C PHE A 398 14.51 -3.46 6.57
N HIS A 399 14.11 -4.15 5.51
CA HIS A 399 14.84 -4.21 4.25
C HIS A 399 14.00 -3.67 3.11
N VAL A 400 14.60 -2.82 2.29
CA VAL A 400 14.04 -2.40 1.00
C VAL A 400 14.90 -2.98 -0.10
N LEU A 401 14.28 -3.73 -1.01
CA LEU A 401 14.96 -4.52 -2.04
C LEU A 401 14.50 -4.09 -3.43
N ASN A 402 15.44 -4.02 -4.38
CA ASN A 402 15.13 -3.84 -5.79
C ASN A 402 14.84 -5.20 -6.44
N ILE A 403 13.71 -5.29 -7.12
CA ILE A 403 13.25 -6.49 -7.84
C ILE A 403 13.06 -6.24 -9.35
N ALA A 404 13.71 -5.22 -9.91
CA ALA A 404 13.71 -4.99 -11.37
C ALA A 404 14.25 -6.20 -12.15
N ASN A 405 15.14 -6.99 -11.54
CA ASN A 405 15.55 -8.31 -12.01
C ASN A 405 15.32 -9.35 -10.92
N LEU A 406 14.32 -10.22 -11.11
CA LEU A 406 13.94 -11.24 -10.12
C LEU A 406 15.05 -12.27 -9.83
N GLY A 407 15.96 -12.49 -10.78
CA GLY A 407 17.11 -13.39 -10.60
C GLY A 407 18.30 -12.76 -9.87
N SER A 408 18.28 -11.44 -9.65
CA SER A 408 19.36 -10.69 -8.98
C SER A 408 18.77 -9.59 -8.10
N ILE A 409 18.21 -10.00 -6.96
CA ILE A 409 17.63 -9.10 -5.97
C ILE A 409 18.76 -8.40 -5.21
N SER A 410 18.73 -7.07 -5.16
CA SER A 410 19.73 -6.27 -4.45
C SER A 410 19.09 -5.39 -3.36
N PRO A 411 19.69 -5.29 -2.16
CA PRO A 411 19.22 -4.35 -1.16
C PRO A 411 19.44 -2.91 -1.62
N ILE A 412 18.40 -2.08 -1.51
CA ILE A 412 18.46 -0.62 -1.65
C ILE A 412 18.74 0.00 -0.29
N ALA A 413 18.01 -0.45 0.74
CA ALA A 413 18.11 0.05 2.10
C ALA A 413 18.03 -1.10 3.10
N ILE A 414 18.81 -0.99 4.17
CA ILE A 414 18.79 -1.91 5.29
C ILE A 414 18.76 -1.03 6.55
N LYS A 415 17.72 -1.19 7.35
CA LYS A 415 17.45 -0.34 8.49
C LYS A 415 17.21 -1.17 9.73
N ASP A 416 18.00 -0.89 10.74
CA ASP A 416 17.73 -1.23 12.13
C ASP A 416 16.72 -0.22 12.68
N ILE A 417 15.57 -0.71 13.16
CA ILE A 417 14.48 0.13 13.67
C ILE A 417 14.52 0.28 15.19
N GLY A 418 15.45 -0.38 15.87
CA GLY A 418 15.62 -0.30 17.31
C GLY A 418 16.27 -1.56 17.90
N THR A 419 16.43 -1.57 19.22
CA THR A 419 17.09 -2.68 19.91
C THR A 419 16.10 -3.53 20.70
N GLY A 420 16.47 -4.79 20.94
CA GLY A 420 15.71 -5.72 21.78
C GLY A 420 14.66 -6.53 21.03
N THR A 421 13.83 -7.27 21.76
CA THR A 421 12.87 -8.23 21.18
C THR A 421 11.59 -7.57 20.64
N GLU A 422 11.48 -6.26 20.78
CA GLU A 422 10.27 -5.50 20.49
C GLU A 422 10.13 -5.15 19.00
N THR A 423 11.22 -5.19 18.24
CA THR A 423 11.33 -4.65 16.88
C THR A 423 10.87 -5.60 15.76
N SER A 424 10.26 -6.74 16.08
CA SER A 424 9.77 -7.64 15.01
C SER A 424 8.68 -6.98 14.20
N ILE A 425 8.89 -6.83 12.89
CA ILE A 425 7.93 -6.17 12.01
C ILE A 425 6.87 -7.19 11.58
N ASN A 426 5.74 -7.19 12.29
CA ASN A 426 4.67 -8.16 12.11
C ASN A 426 3.73 -7.79 10.95
N GLY A 427 3.69 -6.52 10.54
CA GLY A 427 2.88 -6.03 9.43
C GLY A 427 3.47 -4.78 8.79
N LEU A 428 3.26 -4.65 7.49
CA LEU A 428 3.76 -3.56 6.65
C LEU A 428 2.64 -3.05 5.74
N LEU A 429 2.50 -1.74 5.64
CA LEU A 429 1.71 -1.07 4.61
C LEU A 429 2.51 0.10 4.05
N ILE A 430 2.56 0.21 2.72
CA ILE A 430 3.25 1.32 2.04
C ILE A 430 2.21 2.19 1.34
N ARG A 431 2.23 3.48 1.64
CA ARG A 431 1.35 4.49 1.03
C ARG A 431 2.19 5.72 0.73
N ASP A 432 2.27 6.06 -0.56
CA ASP A 432 3.07 7.17 -1.08
C ASP A 432 4.53 7.10 -0.58
N PHE A 433 5.00 8.14 0.11
CA PHE A 433 6.33 8.23 0.68
C PHE A 433 6.43 7.72 2.13
N LEU A 434 5.37 7.09 2.66
CA LEU A 434 5.33 6.56 4.02
C LEU A 434 5.24 5.03 4.04
N THR A 435 5.90 4.44 5.01
CA THR A 435 5.67 3.05 5.42
C THR A 435 5.12 3.04 6.84
N PHE A 436 4.06 2.25 7.03
CA PHE A 436 3.40 2.00 8.30
C PHE A 436 3.78 0.60 8.75
N MET A 437 4.22 0.49 10.00
CA MET A 437 4.71 -0.77 10.56
C MET A 437 4.03 -1.03 11.89
N ILE A 438 3.70 -2.30 12.12
CA ILE A 438 3.33 -2.77 13.45
C ILE A 438 4.43 -3.69 13.97
N THR A 439 4.90 -3.42 15.18
CA THR A 439 5.94 -4.21 15.84
C THR A 439 5.37 -5.02 17.01
N ASN A 440 6.22 -5.60 17.85
CA ASN A 440 5.73 -6.27 19.06
C ASN A 440 5.25 -5.28 20.13
N THR A 441 5.52 -3.98 20.00
CA THR A 441 5.09 -2.98 21.00
C THR A 441 4.56 -1.69 20.42
N LYS A 442 4.85 -1.35 19.15
CA LYS A 442 4.62 -0.02 18.60
C LYS A 442 3.93 -0.03 17.25
N PHE A 443 3.27 1.08 16.97
CA PHE A 443 2.92 1.51 15.63
C PHE A 443 3.93 2.56 15.17
N GLU A 444 4.61 2.31 14.05
CA GLU A 444 5.68 3.16 13.55
C GLU A 444 5.39 3.67 12.14
N VAL A 445 5.69 4.94 11.91
CA VAL A 445 5.56 5.58 10.60
C VAL A 445 6.94 6.07 10.18
N TRP A 446 7.42 5.63 9.02
CA TRP A 446 8.73 6.02 8.52
C TRP A 446 8.61 6.68 7.15
N ASN A 447 9.43 7.69 6.92
CA ASN A 447 9.55 8.34 5.62
C ASN A 447 10.53 7.56 4.74
N ILE A 448 10.06 7.21 3.55
CA ILE A 448 10.76 6.44 2.52
C ILE A 448 10.81 7.20 1.17
N SER A 449 10.62 8.52 1.17
CA SER A 449 10.79 9.36 -0.03
C SER A 449 12.20 9.27 -0.61
N ASP A 450 13.20 9.13 0.28
CA ASP A 450 14.59 8.84 -0.04
C ASP A 450 14.99 7.52 0.61
N LEU A 451 15.11 6.47 -0.20
CA LEU A 451 15.47 5.13 0.27
C LEU A 451 16.91 5.05 0.82
N THR A 452 17.76 6.04 0.53
CA THR A 452 19.10 6.11 1.12
C THR A 452 19.09 6.71 2.53
N ASN A 453 18.01 7.41 2.90
CA ASN A 453 17.86 8.09 4.18
C ASN A 453 16.45 7.89 4.76
N ILE A 454 16.17 6.66 5.19
CA ILE A 454 14.90 6.31 5.84
C ILE A 454 14.92 6.81 7.28
N ILE A 455 13.99 7.70 7.61
CA ILE A 455 13.90 8.38 8.92
C ILE A 455 12.52 8.23 9.56
N PRO A 456 12.41 8.27 10.90
CA PRO A 456 11.13 8.28 11.58
C PRO A 456 10.30 9.48 11.12
N TRP A 457 9.02 9.26 10.85
CA TRP A 457 8.08 10.30 10.48
C TRP A 457 7.32 10.78 11.71
N THR A 458 8.01 11.53 12.55
CA THR A 458 7.50 12.10 13.81
C THR A 458 7.87 13.60 13.86
N PRO A 459 7.39 14.39 14.85
CA PRO A 459 7.71 15.82 14.94
C PRO A 459 9.22 16.10 14.92
N ASN A 460 10.01 15.29 15.64
CA ASN A 460 11.46 15.46 15.75
C ASN A 460 12.27 14.35 15.06
N ASN A 461 11.62 13.49 14.27
CA ASN A 461 12.22 12.32 13.61
C ASN A 461 12.90 11.35 14.60
N LEU A 462 12.27 11.08 15.74
CA LEU A 462 12.80 10.22 16.81
C LEU A 462 11.94 8.95 16.97
N VAL A 463 12.61 7.79 17.06
CA VAL A 463 11.95 6.48 17.29
C VAL A 463 11.24 6.41 18.65
N SER A 464 11.68 7.21 19.63
CA SER A 464 11.05 7.30 20.95
C SER A 464 9.68 7.97 20.92
N GLU A 465 9.32 8.68 19.85
CA GLU A 465 8.04 9.38 19.70
C GLU A 465 6.93 8.48 19.13
N PHE A 466 7.26 7.26 18.68
CA PHE A 466 6.26 6.32 18.22
C PHE A 466 5.35 5.84 19.35
N GLN A 467 4.06 5.71 19.03
CA GLN A 467 3.02 5.32 19.98
C GLN A 467 3.08 3.81 20.24
N ASN A 468 2.89 3.45 21.51
CA ASN A 468 2.78 2.04 21.90
C ASN A 468 1.39 1.52 21.55
N LEU A 469 1.34 0.29 21.05
CA LEU A 469 0.08 -0.40 20.82
C LEU A 469 -0.54 -0.85 22.15
N PRO A 470 -1.86 -0.71 22.33
CA PRO A 470 -2.55 -1.21 23.50
C PRO A 470 -2.25 -2.69 23.73
N GLY A 471 -1.78 -3.03 24.93
CA GLY A 471 -1.46 -4.40 25.28
C GLY A 471 -0.13 -4.93 24.75
N GLY A 472 0.40 -4.42 23.64
CA GLY A 472 1.69 -4.83 23.09
C GLY A 472 1.60 -5.37 21.66
N LYS A 473 1.79 -6.68 21.48
CA LYS A 473 2.17 -7.30 20.20
C LYS A 473 1.18 -7.00 19.08
N GLY A 474 1.58 -6.18 18.10
CA GLY A 474 0.80 -6.00 16.87
C GLY A 474 0.65 -7.31 16.12
N THR A 475 -0.58 -7.69 15.78
CA THR A 475 -0.89 -8.98 15.14
C THR A 475 -1.25 -8.82 13.67
N ALA A 476 -2.05 -7.84 13.31
CA ALA A 476 -2.44 -7.57 11.94
C ALA A 476 -2.77 -6.08 11.74
N MET A 477 -2.66 -5.64 10.49
CA MET A 477 -2.97 -4.28 10.07
C MET A 477 -3.56 -4.32 8.67
N ASP A 478 -4.62 -3.56 8.47
CA ASP A 478 -5.20 -3.31 7.15
C ASP A 478 -5.77 -1.89 7.10
N CYS A 479 -6.19 -1.42 5.93
CA CYS A 479 -6.69 -0.05 5.80
C CYS A 479 -7.77 0.15 4.75
N GLU A 480 -8.64 1.12 5.00
CA GLU A 480 -9.64 1.59 4.05
C GLU A 480 -9.58 3.11 3.93
N GLY A 481 -9.33 3.59 2.71
CA GLY A 481 -9.12 5.02 2.49
C GLY A 481 -7.91 5.55 3.26
N ASN A 482 -8.14 6.51 4.17
CA ASN A 482 -7.10 7.11 5.01
C ASN A 482 -7.06 6.57 6.44
N TYR A 483 -7.90 5.59 6.80
CA TYR A 483 -7.94 4.99 8.13
C TYR A 483 -7.20 3.66 8.13
N LEU A 484 -6.31 3.48 9.11
CA LEU A 484 -5.66 2.20 9.38
C LEU A 484 -6.38 1.52 10.54
N PHE A 485 -6.59 0.22 10.42
CA PHE A 485 -7.09 -0.63 11.47
C PHE A 485 -5.94 -1.52 11.88
N VAL A 486 -5.64 -1.55 13.19
CA VAL A 486 -4.54 -2.32 13.75
C VAL A 486 -5.07 -3.16 14.88
N SER A 487 -4.71 -4.44 14.90
CA SER A 487 -4.96 -5.31 16.03
C SER A 487 -3.68 -5.57 16.82
N SER A 488 -3.83 -5.64 18.14
CA SER A 488 -2.74 -5.99 19.04
C SER A 488 -3.17 -6.98 20.12
N LEU A 489 -2.20 -7.74 20.62
CA LEU A 489 -2.37 -8.73 21.67
C LEU A 489 -1.40 -8.48 22.84
N PRO A 490 -1.92 -8.25 24.04
CA PRO A 490 -1.19 -8.38 25.28
C PRO A 490 -0.94 -9.83 25.69
N VAL A 491 -0.08 -9.99 26.68
CA VAL A 491 0.25 -11.26 27.33
C VAL A 491 -0.98 -11.98 27.94
N ASN A 492 -2.07 -11.26 28.21
CA ASN A 492 -3.31 -11.82 28.77
C ASN A 492 -4.37 -12.23 27.72
N ASP A 493 -4.01 -12.24 26.43
CA ASP A 493 -4.88 -12.63 25.30
C ASP A 493 -6.17 -11.80 25.15
N LYS A 494 -6.22 -10.61 25.76
CA LYS A 494 -7.29 -9.63 25.51
C LYS A 494 -6.97 -8.82 24.25
N GLY A 495 -7.58 -9.15 23.11
CA GLY A 495 -7.34 -8.42 21.88
C GLY A 495 -7.75 -6.94 21.96
N PHE A 496 -7.02 -6.10 21.26
CA PHE A 496 -7.33 -4.69 21.06
C PHE A 496 -7.45 -4.38 19.57
N ILE A 497 -8.31 -3.40 19.26
CA ILE A 497 -8.39 -2.77 17.94
C ILE A 497 -8.08 -1.29 18.11
N SER A 498 -7.06 -0.82 17.40
CA SER A 498 -6.70 0.59 17.28
C SER A 498 -7.07 1.08 15.89
N ILE A 499 -7.85 2.16 15.85
CA ILE A 499 -8.23 2.84 14.61
C ILE A 499 -7.40 4.11 14.53
N ILE A 500 -6.56 4.20 13.50
CA ILE A 500 -5.52 5.20 13.37
C ILE A 500 -5.80 6.07 12.15
N SER A 501 -5.79 7.38 12.34
CA SER A 501 -5.91 8.36 11.26
C SER A 501 -4.84 9.45 11.37
N ALA A 502 -4.68 10.21 10.29
CA ALA A 502 -3.95 11.46 10.36
C ALA A 502 -4.68 12.46 11.29
N ASN A 503 -3.91 13.35 11.92
CA ASN A 503 -4.45 14.52 12.64
C ASN A 503 -4.81 15.67 11.70
#